data_AF-A0A4Y8C862-F1
#
_entry.id   AF-A0A4Y8C862-F1
#
_cell.length_a   1.000
_cell.length_b   1.000
_cell.length_c   1.000
_cell.angle_alpha   90.00
_cell.angle_beta   90.00
_cell.angle_gamma   90.00
#
_symmetry.space_group_name_H-M   'P 1'
#
loop_
_entity.id
_entity.type
_entity.pdbx_description
1 polymer ?
#
loop_
_entity_poly.entity_id
_entity_poly.type
_entity_poly.pdbx_seq_one_letter_code
_entity_poly.pdbx_strand_id
1 'polypeptide(L)'
;KTSAALKLLSKEKLPYISILTDPTMGGVSASFAWLGDLIIAEPEALVGFAGARVIKQTIGADLPEGFQKAEFLLEHGLIDAIVERGEQKQYL
;
A
#
# COMPACT_ATOMS: atom_id res chain seq x y z
N LYS A 1 -12.80 -12.40 -4.09
CA LYS A 1 -14.09 -12.13 -3.40
C LYS A 1 -14.16 -10.68 -2.92
N THR A 2 -13.24 -10.24 -2.06
CA THR A 2 -13.20 -8.84 -1.55
C THR A 2 -13.07 -7.79 -2.66
N SER A 3 -12.15 -7.96 -3.61
CA SER A 3 -12.00 -7.01 -4.74
C SER A 3 -13.25 -6.95 -5.64
N ALA A 4 -14.02 -8.05 -5.74
CA ALA A 4 -15.28 -8.03 -6.48
C ALA A 4 -16.35 -7.21 -5.75
N ALA A 5 -16.36 -7.25 -4.41
CA ALA A 5 -17.24 -6.39 -3.61
C ALA A 5 -16.85 -4.91 -3.76
N LEU A 6 -15.56 -4.57 -3.82
CA LEU A 6 -15.11 -3.21 -4.11
C LEU A 6 -15.57 -2.70 -5.49
N LYS A 7 -15.63 -3.58 -6.50
CA LYS A 7 -16.21 -3.23 -7.80
C LYS A 7 -17.70 -2.84 -7.68
N LEU A 8 -18.45 -3.49 -6.79
CA LEU A 8 -19.84 -3.13 -6.51
C LEU A 8 -19.93 -1.79 -5.78
N LEU A 9 -19.06 -1.56 -4.79
CA LEU A 9 -18.97 -0.28 -4.07
C LEU A 9 -18.70 0.90 -5.02
N SER A 10 -17.75 0.72 -5.95
CA SER A 10 -17.41 1.70 -6.98
C SER A 10 -18.59 2.01 -7.92
N LYS A 11 -19.45 1.02 -8.24
CA LYS A 11 -20.68 1.25 -9.03
C LYS A 11 -21.67 2.16 -8.31
N GLU A 12 -21.73 2.05 -6.98
CA GLU A 12 -22.55 2.93 -6.13
C GLU A 12 -21.89 4.29 -5.85
N LYS A 13 -20.69 4.53 -6.41
CA LYS A 13 -19.92 5.78 -6.25
C LYS A 13 -19.62 6.13 -4.79
N LEU A 14 -19.46 5.11 -3.96
CA LEU A 14 -19.05 5.28 -2.57
C LEU A 14 -17.52 5.24 -2.47
N PRO A 15 -16.89 6.21 -1.78
CA PRO A 15 -15.44 6.29 -1.69
C PRO A 15 -14.88 5.13 -0.87
N TYR A 16 -13.79 4.54 -1.36
CA TYR A 16 -12.98 3.56 -0.65
C TYR A 16 -11.58 4.09 -0.42
N ILE A 17 -11.21 4.24 0.85
CA ILE A 17 -9.88 4.72 1.24
C ILE A 17 -9.10 3.52 1.78
N SER A 18 -7.93 3.28 1.21
CA SER A 18 -7.00 2.24 1.64
C SER A 18 -5.94 2.86 2.53
N ILE A 19 -5.81 2.35 3.76
CA ILE A 19 -4.77 2.76 4.71
C ILE A 19 -3.80 1.59 4.86
N LEU A 20 -2.60 1.75 4.30
CA LEU A 20 -1.56 0.73 4.30
C LEU A 20 -0.72 0.87 5.58
N THR A 21 -0.75 -0.16 6.42
CA THR A 21 -0.01 -0.20 7.68
C THR A 21 1.10 -1.25 7.62
N ASP A 22 2.06 -1.16 8.53
CA ASP A 22 3.16 -2.12 8.60
C ASP A 22 2.74 -3.47 9.23
N PRO A 23 2.96 -4.62 8.57
CA PRO A 23 3.27 -4.81 7.15
C PRO A 23 2.01 -5.08 6.30
N THR A 24 2.00 -4.61 5.06
CA THR A 24 0.97 -4.96 4.06
C THR A 24 1.61 -5.75 2.91
N MET A 25 1.57 -7.08 3.02
CA MET A 25 2.32 -7.98 2.14
C MET A 25 1.46 -8.99 1.37
N GLY A 26 2.03 -9.57 0.31
CA GLY A 26 1.49 -10.76 -0.36
C GLY A 26 0.13 -10.52 -1.02
N GLY A 27 -0.81 -11.45 -0.79
CA GLY A 27 -2.12 -11.43 -1.45
C GLY A 27 -3.00 -10.24 -1.08
N VAL A 28 -2.80 -9.62 0.09
CA VAL A 28 -3.50 -8.39 0.48
C VAL A 28 -3.00 -7.22 -0.35
N SER A 29 -1.67 -7.03 -0.39
CA SER A 29 -1.03 -6.05 -1.29
C SER A 29 -1.50 -6.29 -2.73
N ALA A 30 -1.41 -7.50 -3.27
CA ALA A 30 -1.83 -7.80 -4.64
C ALA A 30 -3.36 -7.83 -4.88
N SER A 31 -4.18 -7.29 -3.97
CA SER A 31 -5.62 -7.24 -4.13
C SER A 31 -6.21 -5.89 -3.70
N PHE A 32 -7.06 -5.87 -2.68
CA PHE A 32 -7.86 -4.71 -2.32
C PHE A 32 -7.04 -3.54 -1.77
N ALA A 33 -5.82 -3.77 -1.27
CA ALA A 33 -4.95 -2.73 -0.75
C ALA A 33 -4.61 -1.65 -1.79
N TRP A 34 -4.49 -2.01 -3.07
CA TRP A 34 -4.20 -1.06 -4.17
C TRP A 34 -5.43 -0.64 -4.98
N LEU A 35 -6.65 -0.95 -4.50
CA LEU A 35 -7.90 -0.61 -5.20
C LEU A 35 -8.65 0.56 -4.55
N GLY A 36 -7.98 1.30 -3.65
CA GLY A 36 -8.50 2.52 -3.05
C GLY A 36 -8.67 3.64 -4.08
N ASP A 37 -9.71 4.46 -3.92
CA ASP A 37 -9.81 5.76 -4.59
C ASP A 37 -8.79 6.75 -4.01
N LEU A 38 -8.39 6.54 -2.76
CA LEU A 38 -7.28 7.19 -2.07
C LEU A 38 -6.50 6.12 -1.31
N ILE A 39 -5.18 6.13 -1.46
CA ILE A 39 -4.27 5.17 -0.86
C ILE A 39 -3.24 5.93 -0.02
N ILE A 40 -3.35 5.81 1.29
CA ILE A 40 -2.40 6.42 2.23
C ILE A 40 -1.64 5.33 2.97
N ALA A 41 -0.44 5.65 3.46
CA ALA A 41 0.34 4.75 4.29
C ALA A 41 0.77 5.42 5.60
N GLU A 42 1.07 4.61 6.61
CA GLU A 42 1.78 5.09 7.80
C GLU A 42 3.28 5.27 7.51
N PRO A 43 3.98 6.18 8.22
CA PRO A 43 5.42 6.36 8.07
C PRO A 43 6.17 5.04 8.23
N GLU A 44 7.21 4.84 7.41
CA GLU A 44 8.05 3.65 7.37
C GLU A 44 7.33 2.30 7.08
N ALA A 45 6.03 2.32 6.77
CA ALA A 45 5.28 1.09 6.60
C ALA A 45 5.81 0.22 5.46
N LEU A 46 5.99 -1.07 5.71
CA LEU A 46 6.51 -2.00 4.70
C LEU A 46 5.36 -2.59 3.87
N VAL A 47 5.31 -2.24 2.58
CA VAL A 47 4.27 -2.70 1.66
C VAL A 47 4.88 -3.33 0.42
N GLY A 48 4.37 -4.50 0.04
CA GLY A 48 4.76 -5.09 -1.24
C GLY A 48 4.20 -6.48 -1.49
N PHE A 49 4.44 -7.01 -2.68
CA PHE A 49 3.95 -8.35 -3.00
C PHE A 49 4.84 -9.45 -2.43
N ALA A 50 6.14 -9.44 -2.76
CA ALA A 50 7.11 -10.40 -2.28
C ALA A 50 8.01 -9.74 -1.23
N GLY A 51 8.43 -10.50 -0.21
CA GLY A 51 9.37 -9.98 0.78
C GLY A 51 10.75 -9.69 0.18
N ALA A 52 11.42 -8.65 0.67
CA ALA A 52 12.75 -8.22 0.24
C ALA A 52 13.77 -9.37 0.10
N ARG A 53 13.75 -10.35 1.02
CA ARG A 53 14.63 -11.54 0.95
C ARG A 53 14.44 -12.35 -0.33
N VAL A 54 13.18 -12.61 -0.71
CA VAL A 54 12.85 -13.40 -1.90
C VAL A 54 13.29 -12.64 -3.15
N ILE A 55 13.00 -11.33 -3.21
CA ILE A 55 13.36 -10.48 -4.33
C ILE A 55 14.88 -10.42 -4.50
N LYS A 56 15.63 -10.21 -3.41
CA LYS A 56 17.10 -10.19 -3.42
C LYS A 56 17.69 -11.50 -3.95
N GLN A 57 17.13 -12.65 -3.55
CA GLN A 57 17.56 -13.96 -4.04
C GLN A 57 17.27 -14.16 -5.53
N THR A 58 16.18 -13.59 -6.04
CA THR A 58 15.80 -13.70 -7.46
C THR A 58 16.60 -12.77 -8.36
N ILE A 59 16.84 -11.52 -7.94
CA ILE A 59 17.55 -10.52 -8.75
C ILE A 59 19.08 -10.68 -8.63
N GLY A 60 19.56 -11.22 -7.51
CA GLY A 60 20.99 -11.39 -7.26
C GLY A 60 21.75 -10.08 -6.98
N ALA A 61 21.02 -8.98 -6.75
CA ALA A 61 21.57 -7.66 -6.44
C ALA A 61 20.97 -7.12 -5.13
N ASP A 62 21.66 -6.16 -4.50
CA ASP A 62 21.13 -5.44 -3.35
C ASP A 62 19.93 -4.57 -3.75
N LEU A 63 18.96 -4.48 -2.85
CA LEU A 63 17.78 -3.65 -3.04
C LEU A 63 18.09 -2.20 -2.67
N PRO A 64 17.47 -1.22 -3.33
CA PRO A 64 17.60 0.18 -2.96
C PRO A 64 17.30 0.43 -1.48
N GLU A 65 17.91 1.46 -0.90
CA GLU A 65 17.58 1.88 0.45
C GLU A 65 16.09 2.28 0.53
N GLY A 66 15.42 1.87 1.61
CA GLY A 66 13.99 2.14 1.78
C GLY A 66 13.07 1.35 0.84
N PHE A 67 13.57 0.39 0.07
CA PHE A 67 12.74 -0.44 -0.81
C PHE A 67 11.53 -1.01 -0.04
N GLN A 68 10.34 -0.86 -0.62
CA GLN A 68 9.04 -1.24 -0.03
C GLN A 68 8.56 -0.40 1.17
N LYS A 69 9.32 0.59 1.65
CA LYS A 69 8.82 1.53 2.66
C LYS A 69 7.84 2.53 2.05
N ALA A 70 6.94 3.07 2.87
CA ALA A 70 5.98 4.10 2.51
C ALA A 70 6.62 5.27 1.74
N GLU A 71 7.79 5.74 2.17
CA GLU A 71 8.53 6.84 1.54
C GLU A 71 8.95 6.50 0.11
N PHE A 72 9.45 5.29 -0.11
CA PHE A 72 9.79 4.79 -1.44
C PHE A 72 8.55 4.67 -2.32
N LEU A 73 7.43 4.18 -1.78
CA LEU A 73 6.17 4.06 -2.51
C LEU A 73 5.62 5.43 -2.92
N LEU A 74 5.71 6.43 -2.04
CA LEU A 74 5.26 7.80 -2.32
C LEU A 74 6.12 8.43 -3.43
N GLU A 75 7.45 8.28 -3.35
CA GLU A 75 8.37 8.81 -4.37
C GLU A 75 8.11 8.21 -5.76
N HIS A 76 7.68 6.94 -5.81
CA HIS A 76 7.34 6.25 -7.06
C HIS A 76 5.87 6.44 -7.50
N GLY A 77 5.10 7.27 -6.79
CA GLY A 77 3.69 7.56 -7.11
C GLY A 77 2.75 6.36 -6.93
N LEU A 78 3.10 5.42 -6.05
CA LEU A 78 2.28 4.24 -5.76
C LEU A 78 1.22 4.53 -4.68
N ILE A 79 1.52 5.42 -3.73
CA ILE A 79 0.57 5.92 -2.72
C ILE A 79 0.39 7.43 -2.86
N ASP A 80 -0.73 7.95 -2.36
CA ASP A 80 -1.11 9.35 -2.46
C ASP A 80 -0.52 10.22 -1.33
N ALA A 81 -0.39 9.65 -0.12
CA ALA A 81 0.17 10.36 1.04
C ALA A 81 0.71 9.42 2.11
N ILE A 82 1.59 9.97 2.96
CA ILE A 82 2.03 9.36 4.22
C ILE A 82 1.43 10.17 5.36
N VAL A 83 0.70 9.50 6.26
CA VAL A 83 -0.05 10.17 7.33
C VAL A 83 0.23 9.48 8.66
N GLU A 84 0.69 10.24 9.64
CA GLU A 84 0.88 9.73 11.01
C GLU A 84 -0.44 9.27 11.62
N ARG A 85 -0.41 8.18 12.41
CA ARG A 85 -1.61 7.58 12.99
C ARG A 85 -2.45 8.57 13.81
N GLY A 86 -1.80 9.50 14.53
CA GLY A 86 -2.49 10.52 15.32
C GLY A 86 -3.27 11.54 14.46
N GLU A 87 -2.84 11.76 13.22
CA GLU A 87 -3.39 12.76 12.31
C GLU A 87 -4.40 12.18 11.31
N GLN A 88 -4.46 10.84 11.16
CA GLN A 88 -5.38 10.17 10.23
C GLN A 88 -6.83 10.63 10.34
N LYS A 89 -7.35 10.82 11.56
CA LYS A 89 -8.73 11.28 11.77
C LYS A 89 -8.97 12.71 11.26
N GLN A 90 -7.95 13.56 11.30
CA GLN A 90 -8.05 14.93 10.82
C GLN A 90 -7.88 15.00 9.30
N TYR A 91 -7.04 14.12 8.76
CA TYR A 91 -6.78 14.03 7.32
C TYR A 91 -7.96 13.48 6.52
N LEU A 92 -8.72 12.55 7.11
CA LEU A 92 -9.89 11.87 6.52
C LEU A 92 -11.21 12.59 6.83
#